data_AF-A0A2N5YNZ9-F1
#
_entry.id   AF-A0A2N5YNZ9-F1
#
_cell.length_a   1.000
_cell.length_b   1.000
_cell.length_c   1.000
_cell.angle_alpha   90.00
_cell.angle_beta   90.00
_cell.angle_gamma   90.00
#
_symmetry.space_group_name_H-M   'P 1'
#
loop_
_entity.id
_entity.type
_entity.pdbx_description
1 polymer ?
#
loop_
_entity_poly.entity_id
_entity_poly.type
_entity_poly.pdbx_seq_one_letter_code
_entity_poly.pdbx_strand_id
1 'polypeptide(L)'
;MQNYLKNYRRYYGLIVILFFLSILLFSRCSEERTHNNPTFHKDSVSIDTTHTKDTIIAPKIVYSDFEKALLNLVFVDIQQLDSTFSVEMRYSDTNNFVGMDMYQNFSRAFLQKDVAEMLYKAHQYLKDTVPDYRFLILDALRPKSIQKLMWDSVKMPTNIKRKYLSNPALGSLHNYGAAVDLTIIDSSGNQLDMGTPFDSFKELAQPALE
;
A
#
# COMPACT_ATOMS: atom_id res chain seq x y z
N MET A 1 -29.97 51.21 -16.29
CA MET A 1 -30.00 50.77 -14.87
C MET A 1 -31.17 49.81 -14.56
N GLN A 2 -32.39 50.07 -15.06
CA GLN A 2 -33.58 49.23 -14.82
C GLN A 2 -33.49 47.77 -15.34
N ASN A 3 -32.87 47.53 -16.52
CA ASN A 3 -32.71 46.18 -17.07
C ASN A 3 -31.66 45.32 -16.33
N TYR A 4 -30.71 45.95 -15.63
CA TYR A 4 -29.64 45.25 -14.92
C TYR A 4 -30.15 44.61 -13.62
N LEU A 5 -31.01 45.34 -12.89
CA LEU A 5 -31.67 44.85 -11.67
C LEU A 5 -32.69 43.73 -11.95
N LYS A 6 -33.36 43.77 -13.12
CA LYS A 6 -34.30 42.72 -13.55
C LYS A 6 -33.61 41.39 -13.84
N ASN A 7 -32.41 41.43 -14.41
CA ASN A 7 -31.59 40.25 -14.65
C ASN A 7 -31.02 39.70 -13.33
N TYR A 8 -30.55 40.56 -12.43
CA TYR A 8 -30.04 40.14 -11.12
C TYR A 8 -31.07 39.34 -10.30
N ARG A 9 -32.33 39.78 -10.29
CA ARG A 9 -33.42 39.08 -9.58
C ARG A 9 -33.75 37.71 -10.19
N ARG A 10 -33.51 37.51 -11.49
CA ARG A 10 -33.68 36.21 -12.18
C ARG A 10 -32.54 35.24 -11.87
N TYR A 11 -31.29 35.72 -11.87
CA TYR A 11 -30.13 34.89 -11.53
C TYR A 11 -30.11 34.48 -10.05
N TYR A 12 -30.52 35.38 -9.14
CA TYR A 12 -30.61 35.05 -7.72
C TYR A 12 -31.67 33.98 -7.44
N GLY A 13 -32.82 34.03 -8.14
CA GLY A 13 -33.82 32.98 -8.07
C GLY A 13 -33.31 31.62 -8.56
N LEU A 14 -32.55 31.61 -9.66
CA LEU A 14 -31.96 30.38 -10.21
C LEU A 14 -30.91 29.77 -9.26
N ILE A 15 -30.07 30.61 -8.63
CA ILE A 15 -29.02 30.19 -7.69
C ILE A 15 -29.64 29.62 -6.40
N VAL A 16 -30.70 30.25 -5.86
CA VAL A 16 -31.39 29.74 -4.66
C VAL A 16 -32.07 28.41 -4.96
N ILE A 17 -32.69 28.24 -6.14
CA ILE A 17 -33.31 26.97 -6.54
C ILE A 17 -32.25 25.86 -6.69
N LEU A 18 -31.09 26.15 -7.30
CA LEU A 18 -30.00 25.18 -7.43
C LEU A 18 -29.38 24.80 -6.07
N PHE A 19 -29.31 25.74 -5.12
CA PHE A 19 -28.83 25.48 -3.76
C PHE A 19 -29.81 24.61 -2.95
N PHE A 20 -31.12 24.79 -3.12
CA PHE A 20 -32.11 23.92 -2.48
C PHE A 20 -32.22 22.53 -3.15
N LEU A 21 -32.01 22.44 -4.47
CA LEU A 21 -31.95 21.15 -5.17
C LEU A 21 -30.73 20.31 -4.75
N SER A 22 -29.59 20.94 -4.46
CA SER A 22 -28.41 20.20 -3.97
C SER A 22 -28.62 19.68 -2.55
N ILE A 23 -29.28 20.43 -1.66
CA ILE A 23 -29.62 19.99 -0.30
C ILE A 23 -30.56 18.77 -0.34
N LEU A 24 -31.50 18.72 -1.28
CA LEU A 24 -32.41 17.57 -1.45
C LEU A 24 -31.74 16.32 -2.04
N LEU A 25 -30.57 16.45 -2.67
CA LEU A 25 -29.77 15.31 -3.15
C LEU A 25 -28.84 14.72 -2.06
N PHE A 26 -28.58 15.45 -0.97
CA PHE A 26 -27.77 14.95 0.17
C PHE A 26 -28.59 14.28 1.29
N SER A 27 -29.93 14.27 1.22
CA SER A 27 -30.79 13.66 2.25
C SER A 27 -31.32 12.27 1.92
N ARG A 28 -30.70 11.51 1.00
CA ARG A 28 -31.12 10.13 0.71
C ARG A 28 -30.00 9.11 0.95
N CYS A 29 -30.28 8.20 1.89
CA CYS A 29 -29.51 7.05 2.38
C CYS A 29 -28.46 7.30 3.47
N SER A 30 -28.92 7.43 4.73
CA SER A 30 -28.26 6.71 5.82
C SER A 30 -28.91 5.33 5.94
N GLU A 31 -28.32 4.33 5.31
CA GLU A 31 -28.62 2.94 5.65
C GLU A 31 -27.72 2.57 6.83
N GLU A 32 -28.36 2.31 7.97
CA GLU A 32 -27.72 1.94 9.22
C GLU A 32 -27.11 0.55 9.04
N ARG A 33 -25.84 0.49 8.63
CA ARG A 33 -25.07 -0.75 8.69
C ARG A 33 -24.84 -1.05 10.17
N THR A 34 -25.63 -1.98 10.70
CA THR A 34 -25.39 -2.62 12.00
C THR A 34 -23.96 -3.14 11.99
N HIS A 35 -23.09 -2.48 12.74
CA HIS A 35 -21.72 -2.88 12.96
C HIS A 35 -21.76 -4.08 13.90
N ASN A 36 -21.98 -5.28 13.35
CA ASN A 36 -21.67 -6.51 14.05
C ASN A 36 -20.15 -6.58 14.11
N ASN A 37 -19.56 -5.95 15.13
CA ASN A 37 -18.19 -6.20 15.52
C ASN A 37 -18.07 -7.71 15.77
N PRO A 38 -17.16 -8.42 15.08
CA PRO A 38 -16.68 -9.67 15.63
C PRO A 38 -15.96 -9.29 16.93
N THR A 39 -16.60 -9.55 18.06
CA THR A 39 -15.96 -9.59 19.36
C THR A 39 -14.84 -10.60 19.27
N PHE A 40 -13.61 -10.11 19.10
CA PHE A 40 -12.41 -10.92 19.28
C PHE A 40 -12.31 -11.22 20.77
N HIS A 41 -12.91 -12.34 21.17
CA HIS A 41 -12.79 -12.88 22.51
C HIS A 41 -11.32 -13.13 22.79
N LYS A 42 -10.77 -12.32 23.69
CA LYS A 42 -9.41 -12.49 24.20
C LYS A 42 -9.46 -13.54 25.29
N ASP A 43 -9.63 -14.79 24.89
CA ASP A 43 -9.61 -15.90 25.85
C ASP A 43 -8.15 -16.14 26.26
N SER A 44 -7.84 -15.74 27.49
CA SER A 44 -6.60 -16.03 28.19
C SER A 44 -6.56 -17.52 28.50
N VAL A 45 -5.81 -18.28 27.69
CA VAL A 45 -5.52 -19.69 27.97
C VAL A 45 -4.44 -19.78 29.05
N SER A 46 -4.84 -20.23 30.22
CA SER A 46 -3.96 -20.77 31.28
C SER A 46 -3.47 -22.15 30.86
N ILE A 47 -2.16 -22.30 30.65
CA ILE A 47 -1.54 -23.58 30.30
C ILE A 47 -1.19 -24.32 31.59
N ASP A 48 -2.00 -25.32 31.93
CA ASP A 48 -1.64 -26.39 32.85
C ASP A 48 -0.78 -27.42 32.09
N THR A 49 0.26 -27.90 32.76
CA THR A 49 1.33 -28.70 32.16
C THR A 49 0.99 -30.17 32.34
N THR A 50 0.67 -30.90 31.26
CA THR A 50 1.12 -32.30 31.08
C THR A 50 0.70 -32.91 29.73
N HIS A 51 1.69 -33.54 29.09
CA HIS A 51 1.62 -34.65 28.13
C HIS A 51 1.08 -34.50 26.68
N THR A 52 2.06 -34.52 25.76
CA THR A 52 2.10 -35.22 24.45
C THR A 52 1.00 -34.95 23.41
N LYS A 53 1.38 -34.22 22.35
CA LYS A 53 1.18 -34.57 20.93
C LYS A 53 1.97 -33.60 20.05
N ASP A 54 2.78 -34.13 19.15
CA ASP A 54 3.57 -33.38 18.17
C ASP A 54 2.66 -32.42 17.38
N THR A 55 2.69 -31.16 17.78
CA THR A 55 2.05 -30.06 17.07
C THR A 55 3.16 -29.43 16.25
N ILE A 56 3.03 -29.44 14.92
CA ILE A 56 3.88 -28.62 14.06
C ILE A 56 3.53 -27.17 14.39
N ILE A 57 4.29 -26.57 15.30
CA ILE A 57 4.13 -25.18 15.70
C ILE A 57 4.55 -24.36 14.49
N ALA A 58 3.60 -23.74 13.79
CA ALA A 58 3.90 -22.74 12.78
C ALA A 58 4.89 -21.73 13.39
N PRO A 59 5.98 -21.38 12.70
CA PRO A 59 7.01 -20.53 13.28
C PRO A 59 6.38 -19.21 13.73
N LYS A 60 6.57 -18.89 15.02
CA LYS A 60 6.08 -17.65 15.60
C LYS A 60 6.70 -16.47 14.82
N ILE A 61 5.85 -15.62 14.24
CA ILE A 61 6.31 -14.44 13.51
C ILE A 61 7.11 -13.54 14.46
N VAL A 62 8.33 -13.19 14.05
CA VAL A 62 9.22 -12.29 14.78
C VAL A 62 9.28 -10.96 14.03
N TYR A 63 8.91 -9.88 14.72
CA TYR A 63 8.97 -8.51 14.21
C TYR A 63 10.19 -7.78 14.79
N SER A 64 10.82 -6.91 14.00
CA SER A 64 11.80 -5.95 14.50
C SER A 64 11.12 -4.88 15.38
N ASP A 65 11.90 -4.10 16.11
CA ASP A 65 11.32 -3.03 16.96
C ASP A 65 10.65 -1.93 16.15
N PHE A 66 11.18 -1.64 14.96
CA PHE A 66 10.54 -0.72 14.02
C PHE A 66 9.20 -1.28 13.53
N GLU A 67 9.16 -2.54 13.13
CA GLU A 67 7.92 -3.19 12.68
C GLU A 67 6.86 -3.29 13.79
N LYS A 68 7.27 -3.57 15.04
CA LYS A 68 6.37 -3.52 16.20
C LYS A 68 5.78 -2.12 16.40
N ALA A 69 6.58 -1.07 16.19
CA ALA A 69 6.08 0.30 16.26
C ALA A 69 5.03 0.57 15.19
N LEU A 70 5.21 0.05 13.97
CA LEU A 70 4.23 0.16 12.88
C LEU A 70 2.91 -0.56 13.20
N LEU A 71 2.95 -1.73 13.85
CA LEU A 71 1.76 -2.48 14.26
C LEU A 71 0.90 -1.73 15.29
N ASN A 72 1.49 -0.79 16.06
CA ASN A 72 0.75 0.05 16.99
C ASN A 72 0.14 1.29 16.32
N LEU A 73 0.36 1.48 15.02
CA LEU A 73 -0.19 2.55 14.21
C LEU A 73 -1.29 2.02 13.28
N VAL A 74 -1.59 2.75 12.21
CA VAL A 74 -2.62 2.40 11.20
C VAL A 74 -2.12 1.44 10.12
N PHE A 75 -0.90 0.90 10.27
CA PHE A 75 -0.28 0.05 9.26
C PHE A 75 -0.60 -1.42 9.50
N VAL A 76 -0.75 -2.14 8.40
CA VAL A 76 -1.05 -3.57 8.38
C VAL A 76 0.08 -4.27 7.65
N ASP A 77 0.57 -5.36 8.25
CA ASP A 77 1.43 -6.34 7.58
C ASP A 77 0.57 -7.18 6.64
N ILE A 78 0.82 -7.07 5.34
CA ILE A 78 -0.02 -7.72 4.32
C ILE A 78 -0.03 -9.24 4.42
N GLN A 79 1.04 -9.86 4.95
CA GLN A 79 1.11 -11.30 5.11
C GLN A 79 0.22 -11.82 6.24
N GLN A 80 -0.31 -10.93 7.10
CA GLN A 80 -1.38 -11.28 8.03
C GLN A 80 -2.75 -11.34 7.35
N LEU A 81 -2.95 -10.65 6.23
CA LEU A 81 -4.18 -10.73 5.43
C LEU A 81 -4.19 -11.96 4.52
N ASP A 82 -3.04 -12.27 3.92
CA ASP A 82 -2.83 -13.49 3.14
C ASP A 82 -1.37 -13.94 3.26
N SER A 83 -1.13 -15.07 3.92
CA SER A 83 0.22 -15.61 4.09
C SER A 83 0.86 -16.10 2.78
N THR A 84 0.10 -16.15 1.67
CA THR A 84 0.60 -16.53 0.34
C THR A 84 1.18 -15.35 -0.45
N PHE A 85 1.16 -14.12 0.08
CA PHE A 85 1.99 -13.04 -0.45
C PHE A 85 3.47 -13.40 -0.32
N SER A 86 4.19 -13.35 -1.43
CA SER A 86 5.65 -13.37 -1.41
C SER A 86 6.17 -11.95 -1.18
N VAL A 87 7.14 -11.81 -0.30
CA VAL A 87 7.74 -10.50 0.06
C VAL A 87 9.25 -10.63 0.00
N GLU A 88 9.87 -9.77 -0.80
CA GLU A 88 11.31 -9.62 -0.93
C GLU A 88 11.59 -8.12 -0.98
N MET A 89 11.65 -7.49 0.19
CA MET A 89 11.87 -6.04 0.31
C MET A 89 13.23 -5.70 -0.30
N ARG A 90 13.27 -5.14 -1.51
CA ARG A 90 14.50 -5.05 -2.31
C ARG A 90 15.59 -4.18 -1.67
N TYR A 91 15.19 -3.35 -0.73
CA TYR A 91 16.07 -2.45 -0.01
C TYR A 91 16.56 -3.01 1.34
N SER A 92 16.22 -4.26 1.70
CA SER A 92 16.72 -4.98 2.88
C SER A 92 17.93 -5.88 2.60
N ASP A 93 18.52 -5.78 1.42
CA ASP A 93 19.77 -6.45 1.07
C ASP A 93 20.58 -5.59 0.09
N THR A 94 21.64 -6.15 -0.52
CA THR A 94 22.49 -5.43 -1.48
C THR A 94 21.98 -5.50 -2.93
N ASN A 95 20.90 -6.22 -3.21
CA ASN A 95 20.33 -6.43 -4.55
C ASN A 95 19.45 -5.24 -4.99
N ASN A 96 19.98 -4.03 -4.92
CA ASN A 96 19.30 -2.81 -5.37
C ASN A 96 20.25 -1.85 -6.06
N PHE A 97 19.71 -0.80 -6.69
CA PHE A 97 20.52 0.14 -7.47
C PHE A 97 21.54 0.94 -6.62
N VAL A 98 21.39 0.98 -5.30
CA VAL A 98 22.35 1.62 -4.38
C VAL A 98 23.46 0.64 -4.01
N GLY A 99 23.20 -0.67 -4.04
CA GLY A 99 24.16 -1.71 -3.68
C GLY A 99 24.39 -1.86 -2.18
N MET A 100 23.44 -1.40 -1.34
CA MET A 100 23.55 -1.48 0.12
C MET A 100 22.23 -1.92 0.75
N ASP A 101 22.34 -2.63 1.87
CA ASP A 101 21.20 -2.89 2.75
C ASP A 101 20.78 -1.59 3.46
N MET A 102 19.66 -1.03 3.03
CA MET A 102 19.11 0.23 3.54
C MET A 102 18.11 0.00 4.66
N TYR A 103 17.39 -1.12 4.66
CA TYR A 103 16.30 -1.41 5.59
C TYR A 103 16.76 -2.22 6.80
N GLN A 104 17.91 -2.89 6.74
CA GLN A 104 18.43 -3.74 7.81
C GLN A 104 17.43 -4.84 8.18
N ASN A 105 16.93 -4.84 9.42
CA ASN A 105 15.97 -5.83 9.92
C ASN A 105 14.50 -5.46 9.63
N PHE A 106 14.25 -4.49 8.75
CA PHE A 106 12.91 -4.18 8.26
C PHE A 106 12.66 -4.91 6.94
N SER A 107 11.98 -6.05 6.98
CA SER A 107 11.86 -6.96 5.84
C SER A 107 10.44 -7.40 5.51
N ARG A 108 9.44 -6.88 6.25
CA ARG A 108 8.03 -7.14 5.99
C ARG A 108 7.36 -5.95 5.29
N ALA A 109 6.32 -6.25 4.50
CA ALA A 109 5.59 -5.26 3.74
C ALA A 109 4.41 -4.70 4.56
N PHE A 110 4.53 -3.45 4.98
CA PHE A 110 3.48 -2.71 5.68
C PHE A 110 2.81 -1.70 4.75
N LEU A 111 1.49 -1.60 4.83
CA LEU A 111 0.67 -0.64 4.09
C LEU A 111 -0.40 -0.04 5.00
N GLN A 112 -0.98 1.10 4.63
CA GLN A 112 -2.22 1.55 5.28
C GLN A 112 -3.31 0.49 5.08
N LYS A 113 -4.20 0.36 6.06
CA LYS A 113 -5.27 -0.64 6.06
C LYS A 113 -6.04 -0.69 4.72
N ASP A 114 -6.55 0.43 4.25
CA ASP A 114 -7.37 0.46 3.03
C ASP A 114 -6.57 0.02 1.79
N VAL A 115 -5.28 0.38 1.73
CA VAL A 115 -4.36 0.02 0.64
C VAL A 115 -4.01 -1.47 0.71
N ALA A 116 -3.79 -2.00 1.91
CA ALA A 116 -3.57 -3.43 2.14
C ALA A 116 -4.79 -4.26 1.73
N GLU A 117 -6.00 -3.80 2.05
CA GLU A 117 -7.25 -4.47 1.65
C GLU A 117 -7.47 -4.44 0.13
N MET A 118 -7.13 -3.33 -0.54
CA MET A 118 -7.17 -3.26 -2.00
C MET A 118 -6.16 -4.22 -2.64
N LEU A 119 -4.92 -4.26 -2.14
CA LEU A 119 -3.89 -5.18 -2.61
C LEU A 119 -4.31 -6.64 -2.39
N TYR A 120 -4.89 -6.96 -1.23
CA TYR A 120 -5.42 -8.29 -0.92
C TYR A 120 -6.47 -8.74 -1.96
N LYS A 121 -7.43 -7.86 -2.31
CA LYS A 121 -8.45 -8.15 -3.32
C LYS A 121 -7.83 -8.38 -4.70
N ALA A 122 -6.86 -7.55 -5.09
CA ALA A 122 -6.13 -7.74 -6.34
C ALA A 122 -5.38 -9.07 -6.36
N HIS A 123 -4.78 -9.47 -5.23
CA HIS A 123 -4.08 -10.75 -5.12
C HIS A 123 -5.03 -11.94 -5.19
N GLN A 124 -6.20 -11.87 -4.55
CA GLN A 124 -7.22 -12.93 -4.71
C GLN A 124 -7.68 -13.02 -6.16
N TYR A 125 -7.93 -11.89 -6.82
CA TYR A 125 -8.31 -11.89 -8.24
C TYR A 125 -7.23 -12.55 -9.12
N LEU A 126 -5.94 -12.27 -8.88
CA LEU A 126 -4.85 -12.93 -9.59
C LEU A 126 -4.88 -14.45 -9.36
N LYS A 127 -5.04 -14.90 -8.11
CA LYS A 127 -5.11 -16.33 -7.77
C LYS A 127 -6.32 -17.02 -8.39
N ASP A 128 -7.46 -16.34 -8.46
CA ASP A 128 -8.68 -16.91 -9.01
C ASP A 128 -8.60 -17.01 -10.55
N THR A 129 -7.93 -16.06 -11.20
CA THR A 129 -7.79 -16.02 -12.67
C THR A 129 -6.63 -16.86 -13.18
N VAL A 130 -5.50 -16.88 -12.46
CA VAL A 130 -4.31 -17.65 -12.79
C VAL A 130 -3.77 -18.30 -11.50
N PRO A 131 -4.26 -19.49 -11.12
CA PRO A 131 -3.97 -20.13 -9.83
C PRO A 131 -2.50 -20.37 -9.50
N ASP A 132 -1.64 -20.42 -10.51
CA ASP A 132 -0.20 -20.62 -10.36
C ASP A 132 0.57 -19.31 -10.09
N TYR A 133 -0.08 -18.15 -10.17
CA TYR A 133 0.57 -16.85 -10.03
C TYR A 133 0.34 -16.23 -8.66
N ARG A 134 1.38 -15.58 -8.13
CA ARG A 134 1.34 -14.79 -6.89
C ARG A 134 1.97 -13.43 -7.11
N PHE A 135 1.56 -12.45 -6.30
CA PHE A 135 2.31 -11.19 -6.22
C PHE A 135 3.58 -11.40 -5.38
N LEU A 136 4.69 -10.87 -5.89
CA LEU A 136 5.93 -10.66 -5.15
C LEU A 136 6.07 -9.16 -4.87
N ILE A 137 6.01 -8.81 -3.59
CA ILE A 137 6.14 -7.42 -3.13
C ILE A 137 7.61 -7.07 -2.98
N LEU A 138 8.02 -5.99 -3.64
CA LEU A 138 9.41 -5.53 -3.73
C LEU A 138 9.65 -4.28 -2.89
N ASP A 139 8.64 -3.41 -2.75
CA ASP A 139 8.63 -2.34 -1.76
C ASP A 139 7.20 -1.94 -1.35
N ALA A 140 7.08 -1.36 -0.15
CA ALA A 140 5.82 -0.92 0.44
C ALA A 140 6.05 0.36 1.24
N LEU A 141 5.70 0.39 2.54
CA LEU A 141 6.08 1.50 3.42
C LEU A 141 7.61 1.70 3.42
N ARG A 142 8.05 2.88 2.98
CA ARG A 142 9.47 3.28 2.93
C ARG A 142 9.74 4.39 3.93
N PRO A 143 10.65 4.23 4.92
CA PRO A 143 10.99 5.33 5.82
C PRO A 143 11.55 6.53 5.05
N LYS A 144 11.20 7.75 5.48
CA LYS A 144 11.63 8.99 4.82
C LYS A 144 13.16 9.14 4.76
N SER A 145 13.87 8.64 5.77
CA SER A 145 15.34 8.58 5.79
C SER A 145 15.88 7.78 4.62
N ILE A 146 15.25 6.66 4.26
CA ILE A 146 15.66 5.82 3.15
C ILE A 146 15.35 6.48 1.80
N GLN A 147 14.18 7.12 1.67
CA GLN A 147 13.88 7.92 0.46
C GLN A 147 14.95 9.02 0.24
N LYS A 148 15.38 9.67 1.31
CA LYS A 148 16.45 10.67 1.24
C LYS A 148 17.79 10.04 0.85
N LEU A 149 18.15 8.90 1.45
CA LEU A 149 19.37 8.17 1.12
C LEU A 149 19.43 7.78 -0.36
N MET A 150 18.36 7.18 -0.89
CA MET A 150 18.21 6.86 -2.31
C MET A 150 18.36 8.08 -3.22
N TRP A 151 17.72 9.19 -2.84
CA TRP A 151 17.81 10.42 -3.60
C TRP A 151 19.24 10.98 -3.66
N ASP A 152 19.97 10.92 -2.56
CA ASP A 152 21.33 11.45 -2.43
C ASP A 152 22.38 10.55 -3.10
N SER A 153 22.13 9.24 -3.19
CA SER A 153 23.04 8.27 -3.83
C SER A 153 23.08 8.41 -5.35
N VAL A 154 21.94 8.70 -5.98
CA VAL A 154 21.84 8.83 -7.45
C VAL A 154 22.47 10.14 -7.94
N LYS A 155 23.49 10.03 -8.80
CA LYS A 155 24.14 11.18 -9.45
C LYS A 155 23.51 11.46 -10.82
N MET A 156 22.33 12.09 -10.81
CA MET A 156 21.62 12.53 -12.01
C MET A 156 21.11 13.97 -11.87
N PRO A 157 20.99 14.73 -12.97
CA PRO A 157 20.29 16.01 -12.98
C PRO A 157 18.90 15.90 -12.36
N THR A 158 18.50 16.88 -11.56
CA THR A 158 17.25 16.79 -10.77
C THR A 158 16.00 16.65 -11.66
N ASN A 159 15.98 17.28 -12.83
CA ASN A 159 14.89 17.16 -13.80
C ASN A 159 14.72 15.73 -14.37
N ILE A 160 15.80 14.95 -14.42
CA ILE A 160 15.76 13.55 -14.86
C ILE A 160 15.49 12.64 -13.66
N LYS A 161 16.19 12.85 -12.55
CA LYS A 161 16.07 12.07 -11.32
C LYS A 161 14.62 11.98 -10.82
N ARG A 162 13.87 13.08 -10.90
CA ARG A 162 12.46 13.15 -10.47
C ARG A 162 11.51 12.25 -11.24
N LYS A 163 11.92 11.70 -12.39
CA LYS A 163 11.14 10.70 -13.14
C LYS A 163 11.15 9.33 -12.48
N TYR A 164 12.15 9.05 -11.64
CA TYR A 164 12.37 7.73 -11.05
C TYR A 164 12.30 7.76 -9.52
N LEU A 165 12.74 8.85 -8.90
CA LEU A 165 12.73 9.02 -7.44
C LEU A 165 11.93 10.26 -7.05
N SER A 166 11.02 10.13 -6.08
CA SER A 166 10.32 11.27 -5.51
C SER A 166 11.30 12.18 -4.75
N ASN A 167 11.10 13.50 -4.86
CA ASN A 167 11.88 14.47 -4.09
C ASN A 167 11.58 14.30 -2.58
N PRO A 168 12.58 14.00 -1.73
CA PRO A 168 12.36 13.79 -0.29
C PRO A 168 11.73 14.98 0.45
N ALA A 169 11.87 16.20 -0.08
CA ALA A 169 11.24 17.40 0.48
C ALA A 169 9.71 17.40 0.32
N LEU A 170 9.20 16.77 -0.75
CA LEU A 170 7.77 16.64 -1.03
C LEU A 170 7.18 15.35 -0.44
N GLY A 171 8.04 14.35 -0.20
CA GLY A 171 7.64 13.01 0.21
C GLY A 171 7.31 12.10 -0.98
N SER A 172 7.12 10.83 -0.66
CA SER A 172 6.68 9.76 -1.56
C SER A 172 5.42 9.11 -0.98
N LEU A 173 4.55 8.57 -1.83
CA LEU A 173 3.42 7.74 -1.36
C LEU A 173 3.88 6.52 -0.56
N HIS A 174 5.06 5.98 -0.87
CA HIS A 174 5.68 4.94 -0.05
C HIS A 174 5.95 5.41 1.38
N ASN A 175 6.25 6.70 1.62
CA ASN A 175 6.47 7.20 2.98
C ASN A 175 5.21 7.19 3.85
N TYR A 176 4.04 7.12 3.21
CA TYR A 176 2.75 7.06 3.87
C TYR A 176 2.16 5.65 3.87
N GLY A 177 2.87 4.63 3.36
CA GLY A 177 2.32 3.27 3.19
C GLY A 177 1.15 3.23 2.20
N ALA A 178 1.17 4.14 1.21
CA ALA A 178 0.11 4.34 0.22
C ALA A 178 0.54 3.97 -1.21
N ALA A 179 1.67 3.28 -1.35
CA ALA A 179 2.16 2.73 -2.61
C ALA A 179 2.81 1.37 -2.35
N VAL A 180 2.79 0.54 -3.38
CA VAL A 180 3.40 -0.79 -3.39
C VAL A 180 4.08 -0.98 -4.74
N ASP A 181 5.32 -1.46 -4.70
CA ASP A 181 6.04 -1.94 -5.87
C ASP A 181 5.99 -3.46 -5.86
N LEU A 182 5.58 -4.06 -6.97
CA LEU A 182 5.41 -5.51 -7.07
C LEU A 182 5.72 -6.03 -8.46
N THR A 183 5.89 -7.34 -8.52
CA THR A 183 5.86 -8.12 -9.76
C THR A 183 5.00 -9.36 -9.56
N ILE A 184 4.88 -10.19 -10.59
CA ILE A 184 4.18 -11.47 -10.54
C ILE A 184 5.22 -12.59 -10.62
N ILE A 185 5.03 -13.61 -9.80
CA ILE A 185 5.83 -14.85 -9.85
C ILE A 185 4.95 -16.05 -10.23
N ASP A 186 5.55 -17.02 -10.90
CA ASP A 186 4.95 -18.33 -11.14
C ASP A 186 5.02 -19.26 -9.91
N SER A 187 4.49 -20.47 -10.05
CA SER A 187 4.46 -21.49 -8.99
C SER A 187 5.85 -22.03 -8.62
N SER A 188 6.86 -21.80 -9.47
CA SER A 188 8.26 -22.11 -9.21
C SER A 188 9.01 -20.94 -8.56
N GLY A 189 8.36 -19.79 -8.37
CA GLY A 189 8.94 -18.58 -7.81
C GLY A 189 9.68 -17.72 -8.84
N ASN A 190 9.60 -18.02 -10.13
CA ASN A 190 10.24 -17.20 -11.17
C ASN A 190 9.40 -15.94 -11.43
N GLN A 191 10.05 -14.79 -11.47
CA GLN A 191 9.40 -13.53 -11.86
C GLN A 191 9.03 -13.58 -13.34
N LEU A 192 7.82 -13.12 -13.68
CA LEU A 192 7.43 -12.92 -15.07
C LEU A 192 8.26 -11.80 -15.70
N ASP A 193 8.43 -11.87 -17.03
CA ASP A 193 9.11 -10.82 -17.78
C ASP A 193 8.22 -9.59 -17.89
N MET A 194 8.58 -8.55 -17.14
CA MET A 194 7.94 -7.22 -17.16
C MET A 194 8.71 -6.23 -18.06
N GLY A 195 9.56 -6.72 -18.97
CA GLY A 195 10.36 -5.93 -19.91
C GLY A 195 11.68 -5.40 -19.34
N THR A 196 11.70 -4.91 -18.10
CA THR A 196 12.94 -4.50 -17.43
C THR A 196 13.05 -5.00 -15.99
N PRO A 197 14.26 -5.13 -15.44
CA PRO A 197 14.43 -5.37 -14.01
C PRO A 197 13.84 -4.23 -13.16
N PHE A 198 13.42 -4.57 -11.95
CA PHE A 198 13.01 -3.60 -10.93
C PHE A 198 14.04 -2.48 -10.74
N ASP A 199 13.58 -1.25 -10.50
CA ASP A 199 14.40 -0.02 -10.41
C ASP A 199 15.26 0.28 -11.65
N SER A 200 14.83 -0.18 -12.83
CA SER A 200 15.46 0.21 -14.09
C SER A 200 15.22 1.69 -14.39
N PHE A 201 16.32 2.44 -14.56
CA PHE A 201 16.29 3.84 -15.02
C PHE A 201 16.16 3.97 -16.55
N LYS A 202 15.85 2.88 -17.26
CA LYS A 202 15.68 2.90 -18.73
C LYS A 202 14.31 3.49 -19.09
N GLU A 203 14.22 4.00 -20.31
CA GLU A 203 12.95 4.50 -20.85
C GLU A 203 11.87 3.40 -20.89
N LEU A 204 12.26 2.17 -21.25
CA LEU A 204 11.39 1.00 -21.33
C LEU A 204 10.69 0.63 -20.00
N ALA A 205 11.15 1.15 -18.85
CA ALA A 205 10.51 0.95 -17.55
C ALA A 205 9.30 1.88 -17.32
N GLN A 206 8.94 2.71 -18.31
CA GLN A 206 7.77 3.58 -18.20
C GLN A 206 6.51 2.79 -18.56
N PRO A 207 5.43 2.86 -17.76
CA PRO A 207 4.18 2.12 -18.03
C PRO A 207 3.54 2.40 -19.40
N ALA A 208 3.89 3.51 -20.05
CA ALA A 208 3.41 3.82 -21.40
C ALA A 208 4.07 2.97 -22.50
N LEU A 209 5.10 2.20 -22.17
CA LEU A 209 5.90 1.37 -23.08
C LEU A 209 5.87 -0.13 -22.71
N GLU A 210 5.09 -0.49 -21.69
CA GLU A 210 4.73 -1.86 -21.30
C GLU A 210 3.56 -2.37 -22.15
#